data_AF-A0A7C5LFP3-F1
#
_entry.id   AF-A0A7C5LFP3-F1
#
_cell.length_a   1.000
_cell.length_b   1.000
_cell.length_c   1.000
_cell.angle_alpha   90.00
_cell.angle_beta   90.00
_cell.angle_gamma   90.00
#
_symmetry.space_group_name_H-M   'P 1'
#
loop_
_entity.id
_entity.type
_entity.pdbx_description
1 polymer ?
#
loop_
_entity_poly.entity_id
_entity_poly.type
_entity_poly.pdbx_seq_one_letter_code
_entity_poly.pdbx_strand_id
1 'polypeptide(L)'
;SLNASLVLGNLLQGTMEINMTKPRGINQVVYAPHWYADIYPFIGFNMPPRNFTVSEVRFRDYTQNIKSVFDKSAYSLGNIPVVFGEFGTYFNFGGIEKSMEEDYEVSATILDNYYENFESMGISSILWCFSPENDPRFGDQWNKEDFSILGPDRLPRGEEAYSRPYPKFLSGKLIRMHFYSKYHYFDPHKGIPNPEKEFYLEFESKETSAPTEIFVPRIQYPDGFFVWLSDGTITFDESSQTLYFIPQNDEPQITHWIKFLPPIEGNENSDWDYFVENSTGRIVERAK
;
A
#
# COMPACT_ATOMS: atom_id res chain seq x y z
N SER A 1 -11.68 -13.10 -30.04
CA SER A 1 -12.97 -12.38 -29.96
C SER A 1 -12.76 -11.16 -29.09
N LEU A 2 -12.94 -9.95 -29.63
CA LEU A 2 -12.84 -8.74 -28.82
C LEU A 2 -13.91 -8.81 -27.71
N ASN A 3 -13.47 -8.62 -26.46
CA ASN A 3 -14.34 -8.62 -25.28
C ASN A 3 -15.38 -7.50 -25.40
N ALA A 4 -16.60 -7.86 -25.79
CA ALA A 4 -17.75 -6.97 -25.79
C ALA A 4 -17.99 -6.34 -24.40
N SER A 5 -17.56 -7.02 -23.33
CA SER A 5 -17.59 -6.55 -21.93
C SER A 5 -16.71 -5.33 -21.68
N LEU A 6 -15.52 -5.25 -22.31
CA LEU A 6 -14.61 -4.10 -22.19
C LEU A 6 -15.14 -2.87 -22.95
N VAL A 7 -15.75 -3.11 -24.10
CA VAL A 7 -16.30 -2.04 -24.96
C VAL A 7 -17.59 -1.46 -24.35
N LEU A 8 -18.47 -2.29 -23.80
CA LEU A 8 -19.66 -1.81 -23.08
C LEU A 8 -19.32 -1.13 -21.73
N GLY A 9 -18.28 -1.59 -21.03
CA GLY A 9 -17.79 -0.96 -19.80
C GLY A 9 -17.41 0.50 -20.01
N ASN A 10 -16.62 0.77 -21.06
CA ASN A 10 -16.22 2.15 -21.42
C ASN A 10 -17.39 3.02 -21.90
N LEU A 11 -18.37 2.44 -22.60
CA LEU A 11 -19.53 3.17 -23.13
C LEU A 11 -20.53 3.60 -22.05
N LEU A 12 -20.71 2.80 -20.99
CA LEU A 12 -21.63 3.11 -19.90
C LEU A 12 -21.00 3.96 -18.78
N GLN A 13 -19.70 3.80 -18.50
CA GLN A 13 -18.96 4.73 -17.63
C GLN A 13 -19.02 6.16 -18.17
N GLY A 14 -18.83 6.34 -19.48
CA GLY A 14 -18.90 7.65 -20.14
C GLY A 14 -20.26 8.36 -20.07
N THR A 15 -21.37 7.64 -19.84
CA THR A 15 -22.72 8.23 -19.72
C THR A 15 -23.12 8.60 -18.30
N MET A 16 -22.43 8.11 -17.27
CA MET A 16 -22.72 8.39 -15.85
C MET A 16 -21.66 9.29 -15.18
N GLU A 17 -20.55 9.56 -15.85
CA GLU A 17 -19.52 10.50 -15.38
C GLU A 17 -19.94 11.95 -15.65
N ILE A 18 -20.76 12.51 -14.77
CA ILE A 18 -20.82 13.97 -14.64
C ILE A 18 -19.48 14.39 -14.07
N ASN A 19 -18.61 14.97 -14.90
CA ASN A 19 -17.38 15.60 -14.41
C ASN A 19 -17.75 16.56 -13.28
N MET A 20 -17.28 16.24 -12.07
CA MET A 20 -17.52 17.07 -10.91
C MET A 20 -16.67 18.33 -11.02
N THR A 21 -17.21 19.46 -10.59
CA THR A 21 -16.41 20.68 -10.41
C THR A 21 -16.15 20.91 -8.94
N LYS A 22 -14.98 21.46 -8.60
CA LYS A 22 -14.67 21.87 -7.23
C LYS A 22 -15.79 22.75 -6.65
N PRO A 23 -16.33 22.44 -5.46
CA PRO A 23 -17.35 23.28 -4.81
C PRO A 23 -16.88 24.73 -4.65
N ARG A 24 -17.75 25.70 -4.99
CA ARG A 24 -17.44 27.13 -4.89
C ARG A 24 -17.32 27.55 -3.42
N GLY A 25 -16.36 28.43 -3.13
CA GLY A 25 -16.19 29.02 -1.80
C GLY A 25 -15.50 28.11 -0.77
N ILE A 26 -15.09 26.90 -1.15
CA ILE A 26 -14.36 25.97 -0.28
C ILE A 26 -12.90 25.89 -0.73
N ASN A 27 -11.99 26.29 0.14
CA ASN A 27 -10.56 26.33 -0.18
C ASN A 27 -9.87 24.98 0.03
N GLN A 28 -10.27 24.24 1.07
CA GLN A 28 -9.73 22.93 1.44
C GLN A 28 -10.70 21.83 0.99
N VAL A 29 -10.39 21.20 -0.14
CA VAL A 29 -11.18 20.13 -0.73
C VAL A 29 -10.22 19.02 -1.10
N VAL A 30 -10.62 17.77 -0.83
CA VAL A 30 -9.92 16.56 -1.24
C VAL A 30 -10.87 15.74 -2.09
N TYR A 31 -10.38 15.15 -3.17
CA TYR A 31 -11.13 14.20 -3.97
C TYR A 31 -10.97 12.80 -3.39
N ALA A 32 -12.10 12.15 -3.05
CA ALA A 32 -12.12 10.85 -2.40
C ALA A 32 -12.82 9.78 -3.26
N PRO A 33 -12.24 9.34 -4.39
CA PRO A 33 -12.83 8.28 -5.21
C PRO A 33 -12.75 6.92 -4.52
N HIS A 34 -13.58 5.98 -4.98
CA HIS A 34 -13.49 4.57 -4.60
C HIS A 34 -12.95 3.75 -5.77
N TRP A 35 -12.31 2.62 -5.48
CA TRP A 35 -11.79 1.69 -6.50
C TRP A 35 -11.91 0.23 -6.10
N TYR A 36 -12.60 -0.56 -6.92
CA TYR A 36 -12.80 -1.99 -6.70
C TYR A 36 -12.81 -2.77 -8.02
N ALA A 37 -11.72 -3.46 -8.33
CA ALA A 37 -11.57 -4.17 -9.61
C ALA A 37 -12.51 -5.39 -9.77
N ASP A 38 -12.69 -6.19 -8.70
CA ASP A 38 -13.39 -7.48 -8.78
C ASP A 38 -14.85 -7.46 -8.30
N ILE A 39 -15.31 -6.33 -7.76
CA ILE A 39 -16.60 -6.20 -7.05
C ILE A 39 -17.60 -5.37 -7.83
N TYR A 40 -17.21 -4.13 -8.21
CA TYR A 40 -18.11 -3.15 -8.81
C TYR A 40 -17.68 -2.86 -10.26
N PRO A 41 -17.98 -3.74 -11.23
CA PRO A 41 -17.77 -3.40 -12.63
C PRO A 41 -18.66 -2.22 -13.06
N PHE A 42 -19.75 -1.96 -12.32
CA PHE A 42 -20.63 -0.81 -12.46
C PHE A 42 -21.06 -0.31 -11.08
N ILE A 43 -21.24 1.01 -10.92
CA ILE A 43 -21.76 1.62 -9.68
C ILE A 43 -23.12 0.99 -9.36
N GLY A 44 -23.27 0.49 -8.13
CA GLY A 44 -24.54 -0.06 -7.63
C GLY A 44 -24.82 -1.52 -7.99
N PHE A 45 -23.91 -2.22 -8.68
CA PHE A 45 -24.01 -3.66 -8.94
C PHE A 45 -22.82 -4.40 -8.33
N ASN A 46 -23.04 -5.11 -7.22
CA ASN A 46 -22.04 -5.95 -6.61
C ASN A 46 -21.97 -7.31 -7.32
N MET A 47 -20.76 -7.72 -7.68
CA MET A 47 -20.48 -9.07 -8.18
C MET A 47 -20.13 -9.96 -7.00
N PRO A 48 -20.74 -11.15 -6.88
CA PRO A 48 -20.38 -12.08 -5.81
C PRO A 48 -18.90 -12.51 -5.93
N PRO A 49 -18.27 -12.92 -4.82
CA PRO A 49 -16.90 -13.43 -4.84
C PRO A 49 -16.78 -14.59 -5.83
N ARG A 50 -15.75 -14.51 -6.67
CA ARG A 50 -15.42 -15.54 -7.66
C ARG A 50 -14.41 -16.53 -7.08
N ASN A 51 -14.12 -17.59 -7.83
CA ASN A 51 -13.02 -18.48 -7.49
C ASN A 51 -11.78 -18.04 -8.28
N PHE A 52 -10.68 -17.79 -7.57
CA PHE A 52 -9.38 -17.48 -8.15
C PHE A 52 -8.29 -18.34 -7.49
N THR A 53 -7.17 -18.43 -8.19
CA THR A 53 -5.89 -18.91 -7.68
C THR A 53 -4.90 -17.76 -7.58
N VAL A 54 -3.88 -17.90 -6.74
CA VAL A 54 -2.78 -16.92 -6.64
C VAL A 54 -2.17 -16.64 -8.02
N SER A 55 -1.98 -17.66 -8.86
CA SER A 55 -1.39 -17.49 -10.20
C SER A 55 -2.22 -16.60 -11.14
N GLU A 56 -3.55 -16.58 -11.00
CA GLU A 56 -4.44 -15.76 -11.84
C GLU A 56 -4.47 -14.30 -11.41
N VAL A 57 -4.08 -14.00 -10.17
CA VAL A 57 -4.15 -12.65 -9.60
C VAL A 57 -2.76 -12.01 -9.45
N ARG A 58 -1.70 -12.81 -9.33
CA ARG A 58 -0.32 -12.38 -9.05
C ARG A 58 0.21 -11.28 -9.96
N PHE A 59 -0.16 -11.29 -11.23
CA PHE A 59 0.36 -10.34 -12.24
C PHE A 59 -0.62 -9.23 -12.61
N ARG A 60 -1.68 -9.03 -11.82
CA ARG A 60 -2.66 -7.99 -12.11
C ARG A 60 -2.09 -6.63 -11.78
N ASP A 61 -1.95 -5.81 -12.81
CA ASP A 61 -1.59 -4.40 -12.70
C ASP A 61 -2.86 -3.53 -12.74
N TYR A 62 -3.02 -2.65 -11.77
CA TYR A 62 -4.16 -1.73 -11.64
C TYR A 62 -3.80 -0.29 -12.00
N THR A 63 -2.56 -0.03 -12.45
CA THR A 63 -1.95 1.31 -12.46
C THR A 63 -2.75 2.23 -13.35
N GLN A 64 -3.02 1.80 -14.59
CA GLN A 64 -3.74 2.61 -15.57
C GLN A 64 -5.17 2.92 -15.12
N ASN A 65 -5.83 1.97 -14.46
CA ASN A 65 -7.21 2.15 -14.04
C ASN A 65 -7.30 3.09 -12.84
N ILE A 66 -6.46 2.89 -11.81
CA ILE A 66 -6.35 3.78 -10.66
C ILE A 66 -5.95 5.18 -11.12
N LYS A 67 -4.96 5.29 -12.02
CA LYS A 67 -4.52 6.56 -12.59
C LYS A 67 -5.64 7.28 -13.34
N SER A 68 -6.45 6.57 -14.11
CA SER A 68 -7.60 7.17 -14.81
C SER A 68 -8.61 7.81 -13.85
N VAL A 69 -8.79 7.23 -12.66
CA VAL A 69 -9.64 7.79 -11.62
C VAL A 69 -8.95 8.97 -10.93
N PHE A 70 -7.66 8.84 -10.59
CA PHE A 70 -6.84 9.89 -9.98
C PHE A 70 -6.77 11.17 -10.83
N ASP A 71 -6.51 11.03 -12.14
CA ASP A 71 -6.33 12.14 -13.10
C ASP A 71 -7.59 13.02 -13.23
N LYS A 72 -8.77 12.54 -12.81
CA LYS A 72 -10.00 13.36 -12.77
C LYS A 72 -9.86 14.58 -11.88
N SER A 73 -9.02 14.51 -10.83
CA SER A 73 -8.73 15.65 -9.98
C SER A 73 -8.07 16.79 -10.76
N ALA A 74 -7.01 16.48 -11.51
CA ALA A 74 -6.31 17.43 -12.36
C ALA A 74 -7.22 17.95 -13.48
N TYR A 75 -8.02 17.07 -14.07
CA TYR A 75 -8.88 17.39 -15.21
C TYR A 75 -10.05 18.33 -14.87
N SER A 76 -10.76 18.09 -13.77
CA SER A 76 -12.06 18.75 -13.50
C SER A 76 -12.20 19.42 -12.13
N LEU A 77 -11.33 19.07 -11.17
CA LEU A 77 -11.41 19.56 -9.79
C LEU A 77 -10.32 20.61 -9.45
N GLY A 78 -9.53 21.02 -10.43
CA GLY A 78 -8.46 22.02 -10.25
C GLY A 78 -7.23 21.47 -9.54
N ASN A 79 -6.90 20.19 -9.79
CA ASN A 79 -5.71 19.52 -9.28
C ASN A 79 -5.60 19.53 -7.75
N ILE A 80 -6.71 19.22 -7.08
CA ILE A 80 -6.77 19.09 -5.62
C ILE A 80 -6.15 17.76 -5.16
N PRO A 81 -5.75 17.63 -3.88
CA PRO A 81 -5.28 16.35 -3.34
C PRO A 81 -6.30 15.23 -3.53
N VAL A 82 -5.79 14.00 -3.68
CA VAL A 82 -6.59 12.79 -3.87
C VAL A 82 -6.24 11.78 -2.79
N VAL A 83 -7.27 11.17 -2.20
CA VAL A 83 -7.16 9.97 -1.37
C VAL A 83 -8.14 8.96 -1.91
N PHE A 84 -7.74 7.71 -2.15
CA PHE A 84 -8.74 6.68 -2.46
C PHE A 84 -9.52 6.39 -1.18
N GLY A 85 -10.73 6.94 -1.10
CA GLY A 85 -11.57 6.91 0.10
C GLY A 85 -12.04 5.51 0.45
N GLU A 86 -12.12 4.64 -0.56
CA GLU A 86 -12.30 3.21 -0.37
C GLU A 86 -11.59 2.43 -1.47
N PHE A 87 -10.94 1.34 -1.08
CA PHE A 87 -10.57 0.25 -1.96
C PHE A 87 -10.57 -1.05 -1.15
N GLY A 88 -10.55 -2.19 -1.83
CA GLY A 88 -10.48 -3.46 -1.13
C GLY A 88 -10.77 -4.64 -2.03
N THR A 89 -10.92 -5.79 -1.40
CA THR A 89 -11.20 -7.06 -2.08
C THR A 89 -11.96 -7.99 -1.14
N TYR A 90 -12.58 -9.03 -1.71
CA TYR A 90 -13.23 -10.07 -0.91
C TYR A 90 -12.20 -10.91 -0.16
N PHE A 91 -12.55 -11.33 1.06
CA PHE A 91 -11.82 -12.32 1.85
C PHE A 91 -12.42 -13.74 1.77
N ASN A 92 -13.43 -13.94 0.93
CA ASN A 92 -14.11 -15.22 0.72
C ASN A 92 -14.09 -15.69 -0.74
N PHE A 93 -12.99 -15.46 -1.48
CA PHE A 93 -12.83 -15.96 -2.84
C PHE A 93 -12.89 -17.50 -2.88
N GLY A 94 -13.78 -18.04 -3.71
CA GLY A 94 -14.05 -19.47 -3.79
C GLY A 94 -14.81 -20.05 -2.58
N GLY A 95 -15.32 -19.20 -1.68
CA GLY A 95 -15.97 -19.59 -0.43
C GLY A 95 -15.10 -19.28 0.79
N ILE A 96 -15.74 -18.99 1.93
CA ILE A 96 -15.04 -18.62 3.17
C ILE A 96 -14.22 -19.77 3.72
N GLU A 97 -14.71 -21.01 3.64
CA GLU A 97 -14.01 -22.20 4.13
C GLU A 97 -12.69 -22.40 3.38
N LYS A 98 -12.73 -22.33 2.04
CA LYS A 98 -11.53 -22.41 1.20
C LYS A 98 -10.57 -21.26 1.53
N SER A 99 -11.07 -20.03 1.65
CA SER A 99 -10.23 -18.88 1.95
C SER A 99 -9.53 -19.00 3.30
N MET A 100 -10.19 -19.54 4.32
CA MET A 100 -9.59 -19.84 5.62
C MET A 100 -8.52 -20.95 5.54
N GLU A 101 -8.79 -22.02 4.78
CA GLU A 101 -7.83 -23.11 4.56
C GLU A 101 -6.56 -22.64 3.84
N GLU A 102 -6.69 -21.64 2.96
CA GLU A 102 -5.59 -21.03 2.18
C GLU A 102 -5.04 -19.74 2.83
N ASP A 103 -5.34 -19.47 4.10
CA ASP A 103 -4.90 -18.26 4.83
C ASP A 103 -5.09 -16.94 4.05
N TYR A 104 -6.21 -16.86 3.32
CA TYR A 104 -6.62 -15.69 2.53
C TYR A 104 -5.60 -15.24 1.48
N GLU A 105 -4.77 -16.15 0.97
CA GLU A 105 -3.59 -15.80 0.17
C GLU A 105 -3.95 -15.09 -1.16
N VAL A 106 -5.07 -15.46 -1.78
CA VAL A 106 -5.61 -14.75 -2.95
C VAL A 106 -5.95 -13.29 -2.62
N SER A 107 -6.65 -13.06 -1.50
CA SER A 107 -7.05 -11.72 -1.07
C SER A 107 -5.83 -10.87 -0.73
N ALA A 108 -4.87 -11.45 -0.01
CA ALA A 108 -3.62 -10.78 0.34
C ALA A 108 -2.79 -10.42 -0.89
N THR A 109 -2.71 -11.32 -1.89
CA THR A 109 -2.05 -11.02 -3.18
C THR A 109 -2.73 -9.88 -3.93
N ILE A 110 -4.07 -9.84 -3.97
CA ILE A 110 -4.80 -8.74 -4.61
C ILE A 110 -4.56 -7.41 -3.88
N LEU A 111 -4.54 -7.42 -2.54
CA LEU A 111 -4.24 -6.23 -1.74
C LEU A 111 -2.82 -5.75 -1.97
N ASP A 112 -1.84 -6.64 -2.02
CA ASP A 112 -0.45 -6.29 -2.33
C ASP A 112 -0.34 -5.58 -3.68
N ASN A 113 -0.96 -6.11 -4.73
CA ASN A 113 -1.02 -5.44 -6.03
C ASN A 113 -1.60 -4.02 -5.91
N TYR A 114 -2.67 -3.81 -5.14
CA TYR A 114 -3.18 -2.44 -4.92
C TYR A 114 -2.16 -1.53 -4.26
N TYR A 115 -1.51 -2.01 -3.19
CA TYR A 115 -0.55 -1.20 -2.45
C TYR A 115 0.67 -0.82 -3.30
N GLU A 116 1.25 -1.74 -4.07
CA GLU A 116 2.38 -1.40 -4.95
C GLU A 116 2.01 -0.34 -6.00
N ASN A 117 0.77 -0.40 -6.48
CA ASN A 117 0.23 0.60 -7.40
C ASN A 117 0.08 1.96 -6.70
N PHE A 118 -0.42 2.00 -5.47
CA PHE A 118 -0.53 3.25 -4.70
C PHE A 118 0.85 3.81 -4.33
N GLU A 119 1.78 2.97 -3.90
CA GLU A 119 3.15 3.34 -3.53
C GLU A 119 3.91 3.95 -4.71
N SER A 120 3.88 3.28 -5.86
CA SER A 120 4.56 3.74 -7.08
C SER A 120 4.03 5.09 -7.61
N MET A 121 2.78 5.44 -7.28
CA MET A 121 2.16 6.71 -7.64
C MET A 121 2.14 7.74 -6.51
N GLY A 122 2.57 7.39 -5.30
CA GLY A 122 2.50 8.26 -4.12
C GLY A 122 1.08 8.61 -3.69
N ILE A 123 0.12 7.71 -3.89
CA ILE A 123 -1.31 7.94 -3.64
C ILE A 123 -1.72 7.44 -2.26
N SER A 124 -2.38 8.28 -1.46
CA SER A 124 -3.00 7.85 -0.20
C SER A 124 -4.27 7.04 -0.45
N SER A 125 -4.55 6.06 0.42
CA SER A 125 -5.69 5.18 0.28
C SER A 125 -6.23 4.71 1.64
N ILE A 126 -7.50 4.31 1.67
CA ILE A 126 -8.22 3.81 2.85
C ILE A 126 -8.83 2.45 2.51
N LEU A 127 -8.35 1.40 3.18
CA LEU A 127 -8.81 0.03 2.95
C LEU A 127 -10.20 -0.18 3.59
N TRP A 128 -11.14 -0.63 2.77
CA TRP A 128 -12.44 -1.10 3.18
C TRP A 128 -12.37 -2.62 3.43
N CYS A 129 -12.60 -3.12 4.64
CA CYS A 129 -12.99 -2.37 5.85
C CYS A 129 -12.47 -3.00 7.14
N PHE A 130 -12.72 -2.33 8.27
CA PHE A 130 -12.61 -2.92 9.60
C PHE A 130 -14.02 -3.13 10.14
N SER A 131 -14.46 -4.39 10.23
CA SER A 131 -15.73 -4.78 10.85
C SER A 131 -15.50 -5.88 11.90
N PRO A 132 -15.64 -5.58 13.20
CA PRO A 132 -15.47 -6.56 14.28
C PRO A 132 -16.63 -7.56 14.38
N GLU A 133 -17.70 -7.32 13.62
CA GLU A 133 -18.93 -8.10 13.58
C GLU A 133 -19.02 -8.98 12.32
N ASN A 134 -17.86 -9.19 11.66
CA ASN A 134 -17.76 -10.03 10.48
C ASN A 134 -18.31 -11.44 10.77
N ASP A 135 -19.30 -11.88 10.00
CA ASP A 135 -19.99 -13.16 10.14
C ASP A 135 -19.76 -13.99 8.88
N PRO A 136 -19.53 -15.31 8.98
CA PRO A 136 -19.21 -16.13 7.82
C PRO A 136 -20.36 -16.25 6.80
N ARG A 137 -21.60 -15.94 7.19
CA ARG A 137 -22.80 -15.98 6.32
C ARG A 137 -23.18 -14.62 5.77
N PHE A 138 -22.94 -13.55 6.53
CA PHE A 138 -23.36 -12.19 6.20
C PHE A 138 -22.20 -11.23 5.90
N GLY A 139 -20.95 -11.72 5.99
CA GLY A 139 -19.75 -10.91 5.84
C GLY A 139 -19.72 -9.79 6.88
N ASP A 140 -19.34 -8.59 6.44
CA ASP A 140 -19.17 -7.40 7.28
C ASP A 140 -20.48 -6.74 7.73
N GLN A 141 -21.62 -7.44 7.57
CA GLN A 141 -23.00 -7.01 7.84
C GLN A 141 -23.53 -5.94 6.87
N TRP A 142 -22.77 -5.63 5.82
CA TRP A 142 -23.16 -4.69 4.77
C TRP A 142 -23.24 -5.42 3.42
N ASN A 143 -24.40 -5.37 2.76
CA ASN A 143 -24.60 -5.96 1.42
C ASN A 143 -24.20 -7.44 1.22
N LYS A 144 -24.00 -8.19 2.31
CA LYS A 144 -23.41 -9.56 2.32
C LYS A 144 -22.00 -9.63 1.73
N GLU A 145 -21.24 -8.56 1.85
CA GLU A 145 -19.86 -8.48 1.39
C GLU A 145 -18.92 -8.90 2.51
N ASP A 146 -17.86 -9.64 2.19
CA ASP A 146 -16.86 -10.05 3.18
C ASP A 146 -15.54 -9.31 2.92
N PHE A 147 -15.51 -8.02 3.28
CA PHE A 147 -14.35 -7.13 3.06
C PHE A 147 -13.52 -6.87 4.33
N SER A 148 -14.01 -7.26 5.50
CA SER A 148 -13.35 -6.92 6.75
C SER A 148 -11.90 -7.42 6.79
N ILE A 149 -10.96 -6.64 7.29
CA ILE A 149 -9.62 -7.17 7.58
C ILE A 149 -9.61 -8.14 8.76
N LEU A 150 -10.74 -8.28 9.48
CA LEU A 150 -10.93 -9.26 10.53
C LEU A 150 -11.78 -10.45 10.04
N GLY A 151 -11.34 -11.66 10.37
CA GLY A 151 -12.10 -12.88 10.12
C GLY A 151 -13.28 -13.06 11.08
N PRO A 152 -14.11 -14.10 10.87
CA PRO A 152 -15.16 -14.50 11.80
C PRO A 152 -14.69 -14.77 13.24
N ASP A 153 -13.43 -15.14 13.40
CA ASP A 153 -12.73 -15.37 14.67
C ASP A 153 -12.16 -14.09 15.29
N ARG A 154 -12.35 -12.94 14.63
CA ARG A 154 -11.82 -11.61 14.97
C ARG A 154 -10.30 -11.51 14.89
N LEU A 155 -9.65 -12.42 14.18
CA LEU A 155 -8.21 -12.34 13.89
C LEU A 155 -7.97 -11.57 12.58
N PRO A 156 -6.85 -10.84 12.45
CA PRO A 156 -6.45 -10.22 11.19
C PRO A 156 -6.32 -11.24 10.05
N ARG A 157 -6.71 -10.84 8.85
CA ARG A 157 -6.62 -11.62 7.61
C ARG A 157 -5.73 -10.91 6.61
N GLY A 158 -4.67 -11.55 6.10
CA GLY A 158 -3.77 -10.93 5.12
C GLY A 158 -3.01 -9.70 5.65
N GLU A 159 -2.75 -9.64 6.95
CA GLU A 159 -2.14 -8.47 7.61
C GLU A 159 -0.79 -8.05 6.99
N GLU A 160 0.05 -9.01 6.58
CA GLU A 160 1.33 -8.73 5.94
C GLU A 160 1.20 -8.04 4.56
N ALA A 161 0.01 -8.03 3.95
CA ALA A 161 -0.24 -7.29 2.71
C ALA A 161 -0.55 -5.81 2.95
N TYR A 162 -1.26 -5.46 4.03
CA TYR A 162 -1.71 -4.07 4.27
C TYR A 162 -0.97 -3.34 5.40
N SER A 163 -0.33 -4.06 6.31
CA SER A 163 0.49 -3.48 7.38
C SER A 163 1.90 -3.22 6.84
N ARG A 164 2.08 -2.09 6.15
CA ARG A 164 3.28 -1.76 5.37
C ARG A 164 4.02 -0.55 5.96
N PRO A 165 5.34 -0.43 5.77
CA PRO A 165 6.05 0.80 6.12
C PRO A 165 5.63 1.94 5.21
N TYR A 166 5.44 3.14 5.75
CA TYR A 166 5.08 4.32 4.96
C TYR A 166 5.45 5.61 5.71
N PRO A 167 5.73 6.72 5.00
CA PRO A 167 5.94 8.01 5.62
C PRO A 167 4.60 8.59 6.10
N LYS A 168 4.44 8.78 7.41
CA LYS A 168 3.33 9.56 7.99
C LYS A 168 3.47 11.04 7.62
N PHE A 169 4.70 11.53 7.68
CA PHE A 169 5.06 12.90 7.36
C PHE A 169 6.41 12.91 6.63
N LEU A 170 6.49 13.62 5.51
CA LEU A 170 7.73 13.83 4.77
C LEU A 170 8.26 15.23 5.03
N SER A 171 9.58 15.33 5.22
CA SER A 171 10.26 16.61 5.36
C SER A 171 10.51 17.31 4.02
N GLY A 172 10.24 16.65 2.88
CA GLY A 172 10.32 17.19 1.53
C GLY A 172 9.33 16.51 0.57
N LYS A 173 9.39 16.82 -0.72
CA LYS A 173 8.43 16.26 -1.71
C LYS A 173 8.81 14.84 -2.10
N LEU A 174 7.83 13.93 -2.08
CA LEU A 174 8.01 12.55 -2.51
C LEU A 174 8.48 12.47 -3.98
N ILE A 175 9.53 11.68 -4.23
CA ILE A 175 9.99 11.32 -5.58
C ILE A 175 9.55 9.90 -5.93
N ARG A 176 9.82 8.93 -5.05
CA ARG A 176 9.36 7.54 -5.21
C ARG A 176 9.36 6.80 -3.88
N MET A 177 8.55 5.74 -3.82
CA MET A 177 8.46 4.83 -2.69
C MET A 177 8.04 3.45 -3.18
N HIS A 178 8.54 2.41 -2.50
CA HIS A 178 8.03 1.05 -2.63
C HIS A 178 8.21 0.26 -1.34
N PHE A 179 7.35 -0.74 -1.16
CA PHE A 179 7.55 -1.83 -0.21
C PHE A 179 7.30 -3.17 -0.92
N TYR A 180 8.27 -4.08 -0.89
CA TYR A 180 8.08 -5.43 -1.41
C TYR A 180 7.59 -6.34 -0.30
N SER A 181 6.29 -6.62 -0.23
CA SER A 181 5.78 -7.58 0.76
C SER A 181 6.19 -9.02 0.41
N LYS A 182 5.85 -9.99 1.27
CA LYS A 182 6.02 -11.42 0.95
C LYS A 182 5.22 -11.88 -0.28
N TYR A 183 4.23 -11.10 -0.71
CA TYR A 183 3.38 -11.38 -1.86
C TYR A 183 3.93 -10.78 -3.16
N HIS A 184 4.94 -9.89 -3.08
CA HIS A 184 5.57 -9.27 -4.24
C HIS A 184 6.09 -10.34 -5.20
N TYR A 185 5.84 -10.14 -6.49
CA TYR A 185 6.44 -10.99 -7.51
C TYR A 185 7.85 -10.52 -7.86
N PHE A 186 8.84 -11.33 -7.50
CA PHE A 186 10.21 -11.21 -7.99
C PHE A 186 10.42 -12.09 -9.21
N ASP A 187 11.10 -11.57 -10.24
CA ASP A 187 11.74 -12.40 -11.27
C ASP A 187 13.08 -12.91 -10.70
N PRO A 188 13.18 -14.19 -10.29
CA PRO A 188 14.28 -14.65 -9.46
C PRO A 188 15.58 -14.77 -10.25
N HIS A 189 16.66 -14.24 -9.67
CA HIS A 189 18.02 -14.43 -10.19
C HIS A 189 18.73 -15.55 -9.43
N LYS A 190 19.34 -16.50 -10.17
CA LYS A 190 20.01 -17.65 -9.57
C LYS A 190 21.12 -17.20 -8.61
N GLY A 191 21.00 -17.59 -7.35
CA GLY A 191 21.99 -17.32 -6.30
C GLY A 191 21.92 -15.91 -5.70
N ILE A 192 20.90 -15.12 -6.07
CA ILE A 192 20.64 -13.81 -5.46
C ILE A 192 19.31 -13.92 -4.72
N PRO A 193 19.30 -13.81 -3.38
CA PRO A 193 18.07 -13.75 -2.62
C PRO A 193 17.21 -12.56 -3.04
N ASN A 194 15.89 -12.75 -3.09
CA ASN A 194 14.96 -11.65 -3.34
C ASN A 194 15.01 -10.66 -2.16
N PRO A 195 14.93 -9.35 -2.40
CA PRO A 195 14.88 -8.34 -1.35
C PRO A 195 13.46 -8.24 -0.75
N GLU A 196 12.96 -9.36 -0.23
CA GLU A 196 11.66 -9.41 0.45
C GLU A 196 11.65 -8.49 1.67
N LYS A 197 10.56 -7.74 1.84
CA LYS A 197 10.36 -6.71 2.86
C LYS A 197 11.30 -5.52 2.75
N GLU A 198 11.90 -5.30 1.57
CA GLU A 198 12.58 -4.05 1.28
C GLU A 198 11.57 -2.90 1.27
N PHE A 199 11.87 -1.85 2.02
CA PHE A 199 11.21 -0.56 1.90
C PHE A 199 12.21 0.44 1.35
N TYR A 200 11.79 1.27 0.41
CA TYR A 200 12.58 2.37 -0.11
C TYR A 200 11.74 3.64 -0.18
N LEU A 201 12.35 4.77 0.18
CA LEU A 201 11.73 6.08 0.11
C LEU A 201 12.78 7.08 -0.38
N GLU A 202 12.41 7.89 -1.37
CA GLU A 202 13.21 9.00 -1.88
C GLU A 202 12.36 10.27 -1.99
N PHE A 203 12.92 11.41 -1.57
CA PHE A 203 12.26 12.71 -1.56
C PHE A 203 13.24 13.85 -1.82
N GLU A 204 12.73 15.01 -2.26
CA GLU A 204 13.50 16.22 -2.50
C GLU A 204 14.03 16.85 -1.20
N SER A 205 14.93 17.83 -1.34
CA SER A 205 15.44 18.69 -0.27
C SER A 205 14.33 19.22 0.65
N LYS A 206 14.70 19.58 1.87
CA LYS A 206 13.73 19.82 2.93
C LYS A 206 12.84 21.02 2.63
N GLU A 207 11.55 20.84 2.87
CA GLU A 207 10.54 21.90 2.97
C GLU A 207 10.30 22.32 4.43
N THR A 208 10.86 21.58 5.40
CA THR A 208 10.73 21.83 6.84
C THR A 208 11.93 21.29 7.62
N SER A 209 12.20 21.86 8.80
CA SER A 209 13.22 21.35 9.74
C SER A 209 12.73 20.15 10.58
N ALA A 210 11.45 19.80 10.49
CA ALA A 210 10.92 18.60 11.14
C ALA A 210 11.47 17.33 10.46
N PRO A 211 11.65 16.22 11.20
CA PRO A 211 12.07 14.95 10.62
C PRO A 211 11.03 14.40 9.64
N THR A 212 11.48 13.56 8.72
CA THR A 212 10.61 12.61 8.04
C THR A 212 10.21 11.52 9.05
N GLU A 213 8.92 11.25 9.21
CA GLU A 213 8.38 10.23 10.10
C GLU A 213 7.89 9.02 9.30
N ILE A 214 8.46 7.85 9.57
CA ILE A 214 8.15 6.61 8.85
C ILE A 214 7.57 5.61 9.84
N PHE A 215 6.33 5.18 9.62
CA PHE A 215 5.77 4.04 10.36
C PHE A 215 6.45 2.76 9.89
N VAL A 216 6.85 1.90 10.85
CA VAL A 216 7.56 0.64 10.59
C VAL A 216 6.82 -0.51 11.31
N PRO A 217 5.99 -1.29 10.60
CA PRO A 217 5.23 -2.37 11.22
C PRO A 217 6.12 -3.49 11.79
N ARG A 218 5.88 -3.90 13.04
CA ARG A 218 6.58 -5.04 13.68
C ARG A 218 6.42 -6.34 12.93
N ILE A 219 5.23 -6.59 12.39
CA ILE A 219 4.95 -7.80 11.63
C ILE A 219 5.85 -7.95 10.40
N GLN A 220 6.36 -6.85 9.85
CA GLN A 220 7.28 -6.89 8.71
C GLN A 220 8.72 -7.13 9.14
N TYR A 221 9.13 -6.70 10.33
CA TYR A 221 10.52 -6.79 10.79
C TYR A 221 10.63 -7.34 12.22
N PRO A 222 10.20 -8.60 12.46
CA PRO A 222 10.23 -9.19 13.81
C PRO A 222 11.65 -9.31 14.37
N ASP A 223 12.63 -9.57 13.50
CA ASP A 223 14.05 -9.72 13.84
C ASP A 223 14.85 -8.42 13.67
N GLY A 224 14.16 -7.29 13.50
CA GLY A 224 14.79 -6.01 13.17
C GLY A 224 15.11 -5.84 11.70
N PHE A 225 15.76 -4.72 11.37
CA PHE A 225 16.06 -4.35 9.98
C PHE A 225 17.32 -3.47 9.90
N PHE A 226 18.03 -3.62 8.80
CA PHE A 226 19.14 -2.76 8.40
C PHE A 226 18.60 -1.51 7.72
N VAL A 227 19.28 -0.38 7.94
CA VAL A 227 18.96 0.93 7.37
C VAL A 227 20.16 1.46 6.62
N TRP A 228 19.91 1.93 5.40
CA TRP A 228 20.85 2.70 4.58
C TRP A 228 20.27 4.09 4.35
N LEU A 229 21.12 5.12 4.42
CA LEU A 229 20.75 6.52 4.24
C LEU A 229 21.56 7.17 3.12
N SER A 230 20.97 8.16 2.46
CA SER A 230 21.72 9.11 1.63
C SER A 230 22.73 9.94 2.45
N ASP A 231 22.30 10.37 3.63
CA ASP A 231 22.97 11.28 4.54
C ASP A 231 22.20 11.35 5.88
N GLY A 232 22.65 12.15 6.84
CA GLY A 232 21.87 12.42 8.05
C GLY A 232 21.89 11.30 9.09
N THR A 233 20.87 11.30 9.94
CA THR A 233 20.75 10.38 11.08
C THR A 233 19.33 9.91 11.29
N ILE A 234 19.16 8.84 12.06
CA ILE A 234 17.85 8.32 12.46
C ILE A 234 17.70 8.24 13.98
N THR A 235 16.45 8.28 14.42
CA THR A 235 16.02 7.75 15.72
C THR A 235 14.81 6.86 15.53
N PHE A 236 14.49 6.02 16.51
CA PHE A 236 13.37 5.10 16.44
C PHE A 236 12.62 5.07 17.76
N ASP A 237 11.31 5.30 17.69
CA ASP A 237 10.39 5.14 18.80
C ASP A 237 9.63 3.83 18.59
N GLU A 238 10.02 2.82 19.37
CA GLU A 238 9.45 1.48 19.32
C GLU A 238 7.98 1.46 19.75
N SER A 239 7.58 2.33 20.68
CA SER A 239 6.22 2.35 21.23
C SER A 239 5.18 2.80 20.20
N SER A 240 5.55 3.77 19.37
CA SER A 240 4.74 4.25 18.24
C SER A 240 5.14 3.62 16.90
N GLN A 241 6.11 2.70 16.90
CA GLN A 241 6.68 2.08 15.71
C GLN A 241 7.06 3.11 14.64
N THR A 242 7.68 4.21 15.05
CA THR A 242 8.03 5.33 14.18
C THR A 242 9.54 5.53 14.11
N LEU A 243 10.08 5.46 12.90
CA LEU A 243 11.44 5.89 12.59
C LEU A 243 11.43 7.35 12.17
N TYR A 244 12.28 8.15 12.79
CA TYR A 244 12.49 9.55 12.44
C TYR A 244 13.79 9.66 11.65
N PHE A 245 13.71 10.15 10.41
CA PHE A 245 14.86 10.41 9.56
C PHE A 245 15.10 11.91 9.46
N ILE A 246 16.31 12.34 9.81
CA ILE A 246 16.76 13.74 9.75
C ILE A 246 17.91 13.82 8.73
N PRO A 247 17.64 14.25 7.49
CA PRO A 247 18.71 14.48 6.53
C PRO A 247 19.67 15.57 7.02
N GLN A 248 20.93 15.53 6.60
CA GLN A 248 21.92 16.52 6.99
C GLN A 248 22.02 17.65 5.97
N ASN A 249 22.05 17.31 4.69
CA ASN A 249 22.16 18.25 3.58
C ASN A 249 20.81 18.96 3.35
N ASP A 250 20.86 20.22 2.95
CA ASP A 250 19.68 21.02 2.62
C ASP A 250 19.95 21.97 1.43
N GLU A 251 20.98 21.67 0.64
CA GLU A 251 21.23 22.40 -0.60
C GLU A 251 20.07 22.16 -1.59
N PRO A 252 19.68 23.16 -2.40
CA PRO A 252 18.62 23.01 -3.37
C PRO A 252 18.87 21.84 -4.33
N GLN A 253 17.80 21.11 -4.67
CA GLN A 253 17.81 19.99 -5.63
C GLN A 253 18.59 18.73 -5.15
N ILE A 254 19.01 18.69 -3.90
CA ILE A 254 19.46 17.43 -3.29
C ILE A 254 18.26 16.50 -3.13
N THR A 255 18.50 15.20 -3.32
CA THR A 255 17.54 14.15 -2.97
C THR A 255 18.05 13.38 -1.76
N HIS A 256 17.11 13.02 -0.89
CA HIS A 256 17.35 12.19 0.27
C HIS A 256 16.67 10.86 0.07
N TRP A 257 17.32 9.78 0.51
CA TRP A 257 16.72 8.45 0.45
C TRP A 257 17.04 7.64 1.69
N ILE A 258 16.15 6.71 1.98
CA ILE A 258 16.28 5.74 3.05
C ILE A 258 15.78 4.38 2.55
N LYS A 259 16.51 3.33 2.91
CA LYS A 259 16.18 1.95 2.55
C LYS A 259 16.17 1.07 3.80
N PHE A 260 15.19 0.19 3.91
CA PHE A 260 15.15 -0.87 4.93
C PHE A 260 15.29 -2.23 4.27
N LEU A 261 15.94 -3.16 4.95
CA LEU A 261 15.96 -4.56 4.57
C LEU A 261 16.09 -5.43 5.84
N PRO A 262 15.29 -6.49 6.01
CA PRO A 262 15.51 -7.42 7.12
C PRO A 262 16.82 -8.22 6.91
N PRO A 263 17.28 -8.95 7.93
CA PRO A 263 18.18 -10.07 7.71
C PRO A 263 17.56 -11.07 6.72
N ILE A 264 18.28 -11.37 5.63
CA ILE A 264 17.85 -12.34 4.62
C ILE A 264 18.92 -13.42 4.50
N GLU A 265 18.52 -14.68 4.56
CA GLU A 265 19.46 -15.79 4.43
C GLU A 265 20.18 -15.74 3.07
N GLY A 266 21.52 -15.83 3.10
CA GLY A 266 22.34 -15.73 1.91
C GLY A 266 22.58 -14.29 1.41
N ASN A 267 22.04 -13.28 2.08
CA ASN A 267 22.38 -11.87 1.85
C ASN A 267 23.23 -11.35 3.02
N GLU A 268 24.46 -10.94 2.75
CA GLU A 268 25.35 -10.40 3.79
C GLU A 268 24.87 -9.04 4.33
N ASN A 269 24.00 -8.35 3.59
CA ASN A 269 23.60 -6.97 3.86
C ASN A 269 24.83 -6.11 4.17
N SER A 270 25.66 -5.83 3.17
CA SER A 270 26.81 -4.95 3.35
C SER A 270 26.40 -3.48 3.37
N ASP A 271 27.27 -2.62 3.91
CA ASP A 271 27.18 -1.16 3.70
C ASP A 271 25.99 -0.44 4.32
N TRP A 272 25.36 -1.04 5.33
CA TRP A 272 24.35 -0.38 6.16
C TRP A 272 24.96 0.66 7.11
N ASP A 273 24.14 1.64 7.49
CA ASP A 273 24.47 2.69 8.45
C ASP A 273 23.99 2.34 9.86
N TYR A 274 22.76 1.80 9.95
CA TYR A 274 22.16 1.39 11.22
C TYR A 274 21.52 0.00 11.14
N PHE A 275 21.44 -0.68 12.28
CA PHE A 275 20.56 -1.82 12.51
C PHE A 275 19.59 -1.47 13.64
N VAL A 276 18.29 -1.65 13.40
CA VAL A 276 17.21 -1.33 14.36
C VAL A 276 16.56 -2.61 14.85
N GLU A 277 16.64 -2.86 16.17
CA GLU A 277 15.89 -3.92 16.82
C GLU A 277 14.46 -3.48 17.09
N ASN A 278 13.51 -3.99 16.31
CA ASN A 278 12.12 -3.55 16.35
C ASN A 278 11.40 -3.90 17.67
N SER A 279 11.89 -4.90 18.41
CA SER A 279 11.30 -5.36 19.68
C SER A 279 11.76 -4.55 20.90
N THR A 280 12.92 -3.90 20.83
CA THR A 280 13.52 -3.17 21.96
C THR A 280 13.71 -1.68 21.69
N GLY A 281 13.62 -1.29 20.42
CA GLY A 281 13.94 0.06 19.94
C GLY A 281 15.43 0.36 19.89
N ARG A 282 16.29 -0.63 20.15
CA ARG A 282 17.74 -0.45 20.16
C ARG A 282 18.24 -0.19 18.75
N ILE A 283 19.04 0.86 18.59
CA ILE A 283 19.74 1.17 17.35
C ILE A 283 21.22 0.86 17.53
N VAL A 284 21.79 0.13 16.56
CA VAL A 284 23.23 -0.10 16.43
C VAL A 284 23.73 0.66 15.22
N GLU A 285 24.64 1.59 15.43
CA GLU A 285 25.33 2.28 14.33
C GLU A 285 26.56 1.48 13.91
N ARG A 286 26.79 1.36 12.59
CA ARG A 286 27.98 0.68 12.08
C ARG A 286 29.22 1.52 12.41
N ALA A 287 30.26 0.88 12.94
CA ALA A 287 31.56 1.52 13.06
C ALA A 287 32.10 1.80 11.64
N LYS A 288 32.35 3.07 11.34
CA LYS A 288 32.96 3.53 10.07
C LYS A 288 34.44 3.16 10.00
#